data_AF-A6FGR8-F1
#
_entry.id   AF-A6FGR8-F1
#
_cell.length_a   1.000
_cell.length_b   1.000
_cell.length_c   1.000
_cell.angle_alpha   90.00
_cell.angle_beta   90.00
_cell.angle_gamma   90.00
#
_symmetry.space_group_name_H-M   'P 1'
#
loop_
_entity.id
_entity.type
_entity.pdbx_description
1 polymer ?
#
loop_
_entity_poly.entity_id
_entity_poly.type
_entity_poly.pdbx_seq_one_letter_code
_entity_poly.pdbx_strand_id
1 'polypeptide(L)'
;MYEFDGLTMWTTQALIIDFIIIIALFVSLKMIKGWVSNLHANDEIAKRDNFAFGISFAAGLAGLAIVLTGVTSGDFADSLFEEATQMAGYGLLAIALIKAGHFFQDKVALQKVSLHDEIVKGNVTAAFVEFGHIVTVAIVVRSALIWVLTEGWHGLPVVIAAFVVANIIMLLVSKYRVHLFKRTGDCLQQLILDDNLAVGIRYAGFLIGSGLAITAATGLAPYAADNITQSLTYWAFSAIISVAIFAVLQLITIKVILSGVDIADEVIRQKNIGVAVISAAVSFSIGLTMATLLGS
;
A
#
# COMPACT_ATOMS: atom_id res chain seq x y z
N MET A 1 27.81 27.48 21.33
CA MET A 1 26.71 26.63 20.83
C MET A 1 27.36 25.72 19.81
N TYR A 2 27.61 24.47 20.16
CA TYR A 2 28.31 23.52 19.29
C TYR A 2 27.29 22.92 18.32
N GLU A 3 27.22 23.45 17.11
CA GLU A 3 26.57 22.78 15.99
C GLU A 3 27.50 21.66 15.51
N PHE A 4 27.08 20.41 15.70
CA PHE A 4 27.57 19.30 14.90
C PHE A 4 26.49 19.05 13.83
N ASP A 5 26.82 19.30 12.56
CA ASP A 5 26.01 18.96 11.38
C ASP A 5 24.57 19.51 11.31
N GLY A 6 24.34 20.76 11.74
CA GLY A 6 23.02 21.41 11.58
C GLY A 6 21.89 20.79 12.42
N LEU A 7 22.20 19.81 13.27
CA LEU A 7 21.26 19.25 14.25
C LEU A 7 21.33 20.07 15.52
N THR A 8 20.21 20.69 15.88
CA THR A 8 20.04 21.36 17.16
C THR A 8 19.73 20.34 18.26
N MET A 9 19.92 20.74 19.52
CA MET A 9 19.50 19.92 20.66
C MET A 9 18.00 19.60 20.58
N TRP A 10 17.20 20.57 20.13
CA TRP A 10 15.77 20.44 19.89
C TRP A 10 15.46 19.35 18.85
N THR A 11 15.99 19.46 17.62
CA THR A 11 15.74 18.49 16.54
C THR A 11 16.21 17.09 16.90
N THR A 12 17.30 16.98 17.67
CA THR A 12 17.79 15.69 18.18
C THR A 12 16.80 15.05 19.17
N GLN A 13 16.22 15.83 20.07
CA GLN A 13 15.21 15.34 21.01
C GLN A 13 13.92 14.90 20.29
N ALA A 14 13.48 15.69 19.31
CA ALA A 14 12.32 15.37 18.47
C ALA A 14 12.51 14.04 17.71
N LEU A 15 13.66 13.87 17.04
CA LEU A 15 13.98 12.60 16.35
C LEU A 15 13.98 11.39 17.29
N ILE A 16 14.54 11.52 18.51
CA ILE A 16 14.56 10.43 19.49
C ILE A 16 13.14 10.04 19.88
N ILE A 17 12.25 11.01 20.13
CA ILE A 17 10.87 10.70 20.53
C ILE A 17 10.10 10.03 19.38
N ASP A 18 10.32 10.46 18.14
CA ASP A 18 9.73 9.83 16.95
C ASP A 18 10.19 8.39 16.80
N PHE A 19 11.49 8.12 16.90
CA PHE A 19 12.00 6.74 16.82
C PHE A 19 11.44 5.85 17.92
N ILE A 20 11.29 6.35 19.15
CA ILE A 20 10.67 5.61 20.25
C ILE A 20 9.22 5.25 19.90
N ILE A 21 8.45 6.22 19.38
CA ILE A 21 7.05 6.01 19.02
C ILE A 21 6.92 5.06 17.82
N ILE A 22 7.74 5.22 16.79
CA ILE A 22 7.80 4.35 15.61
C ILE A 22 8.06 2.91 16.04
N ILE A 23 9.06 2.68 16.91
CA ILE A 23 9.35 1.34 17.45
C ILE A 23 8.16 0.82 18.25
N ALA A 24 7.54 1.64 19.10
CA ALA A 24 6.36 1.25 19.86
C ALA A 24 5.18 0.85 18.95
N LEU A 25 4.95 1.57 17.85
CA LEU A 25 3.94 1.26 16.85
C LEU A 25 4.22 -0.06 16.14
N PHE A 26 5.47 -0.34 15.74
CA PHE A 26 5.86 -1.63 15.18
C PHE A 26 5.63 -2.79 16.16
N VAL A 27 6.01 -2.60 17.43
CA VAL A 27 5.78 -3.60 18.49
C VAL A 27 4.28 -3.81 18.72
N SER A 28 3.48 -2.75 18.68
CA SER A 28 2.02 -2.85 18.84
C SER A 28 1.37 -3.69 17.74
N LEU A 29 1.91 -3.65 16.51
CA LEU A 29 1.39 -4.44 15.38
C LEU A 29 1.54 -5.95 15.62
N LYS A 30 2.64 -6.36 16.28
CA LYS A 30 2.83 -7.74 16.76
C LYS A 30 1.71 -8.16 17.73
N MET A 31 1.38 -7.29 18.67
CA MET A 31 0.35 -7.56 19.68
C MET A 31 -1.04 -7.64 19.04
N ILE A 32 -1.36 -6.71 18.14
CA ILE A 32 -2.65 -6.67 17.43
C ILE A 32 -2.85 -7.92 16.57
N LYS A 33 -1.83 -8.36 15.83
CA LYS A 33 -1.95 -9.58 15.02
C LYS A 33 -2.14 -10.84 15.87
N GLY A 34 -1.45 -10.98 17.00
CA GLY A 34 -1.67 -12.09 17.92
C GLY A 34 -3.07 -12.11 18.56
N TRP A 35 -3.73 -10.96 18.68
CA TRP A 35 -5.06 -10.84 19.26
C TRP A 35 -6.19 -11.03 18.22
N VAL A 36 -6.03 -10.48 17.01
CA VAL A 36 -7.07 -10.49 15.96
C VAL A 36 -7.18 -11.84 15.25
N SER A 37 -6.11 -12.61 15.12
CA SER A 37 -6.16 -13.91 14.45
C SER A 37 -6.63 -15.05 15.36
N ASN A 38 -6.82 -14.82 16.67
CA ASN A 38 -7.05 -15.88 17.68
C ASN A 38 -5.98 -17.00 17.63
N LEU A 39 -4.83 -16.69 17.02
CA LEU A 39 -3.68 -17.55 16.80
C LEU A 39 -2.48 -16.79 17.36
N HIS A 40 -1.76 -17.39 18.31
CA HIS A 40 -0.54 -16.79 18.80
C HIS A 40 0.46 -16.71 17.63
N ALA A 41 0.82 -15.49 17.22
CA ALA A 41 1.74 -15.27 16.09
C ALA A 41 3.07 -16.05 16.24
N ASN A 42 3.53 -16.26 17.46
CA ASN A 42 4.71 -17.09 17.74
C ASN A 42 4.46 -18.58 17.48
N ASP A 43 3.26 -19.09 17.72
CA ASP A 43 2.92 -20.50 17.47
C ASP A 43 2.71 -20.77 15.97
N GLU A 44 2.09 -19.85 15.23
CA GLU A 44 1.92 -19.99 13.78
C GLU A 44 3.23 -19.84 13.00
N ILE A 45 4.07 -18.86 13.37
CA ILE A 45 5.34 -18.62 12.67
C ILE A 45 6.43 -19.61 13.10
N ALA A 46 6.57 -19.91 14.41
CA ALA A 46 7.70 -20.68 14.91
C ALA A 46 7.38 -22.16 15.20
N LYS A 47 6.10 -22.58 15.21
CA LYS A 47 5.73 -23.99 15.44
C LYS A 47 4.96 -24.64 14.29
N ARG A 48 4.29 -23.88 13.43
CA ARG A 48 3.53 -24.41 12.28
C ARG A 48 4.16 -24.14 10.91
N ASP A 49 5.27 -23.41 10.85
CA ASP A 49 5.96 -23.02 9.61
C ASP A 49 5.02 -22.40 8.54
N ASN A 50 4.03 -21.61 8.98
CA ASN A 50 3.10 -20.98 8.06
C ASN A 50 3.74 -19.77 7.35
N PHE A 51 4.39 -20.02 6.22
CA PHE A 51 5.02 -19.00 5.39
C PHE A 51 4.05 -17.91 4.94
N ALA A 52 2.80 -18.28 4.63
CA ALA A 52 1.77 -17.33 4.21
C ALA A 52 1.47 -16.31 5.33
N PHE A 53 1.34 -16.77 6.58
CA PHE A 53 1.18 -15.90 7.73
C PHE A 53 2.39 -14.99 7.94
N GLY A 54 3.62 -15.52 7.74
CA GLY A 54 4.84 -14.73 7.79
C GLY A 54 4.88 -13.59 6.77
N ILE A 55 4.51 -13.87 5.52
CA ILE A 55 4.42 -12.86 4.44
C ILE A 55 3.36 -11.80 4.76
N SER A 56 2.18 -12.24 5.22
CA SER A 56 1.13 -11.34 5.72
C SER A 56 1.64 -10.43 6.84
N PHE A 57 2.38 -10.98 7.80
CA PHE A 57 2.97 -10.22 8.91
C PHE A 57 3.96 -9.17 8.39
N ALA A 58 4.86 -9.56 7.49
CA ALA A 58 5.79 -8.67 6.84
C ALA A 58 5.09 -7.55 6.04
N ALA A 59 3.96 -7.85 5.39
CA ALA A 59 3.14 -6.83 4.72
C ALA A 59 2.68 -5.73 5.68
N GLY A 60 2.19 -6.12 6.87
CA GLY A 60 1.76 -5.18 7.90
C GLY A 60 2.89 -4.27 8.38
N LEU A 61 4.08 -4.84 8.59
CA LEU A 61 5.29 -4.06 8.93
C LEU A 61 5.68 -3.12 7.79
N ALA A 62 5.76 -3.62 6.55
CA ALA A 62 6.11 -2.80 5.39
C ALA A 62 5.10 -1.66 5.16
N GLY A 63 3.81 -1.94 5.27
CA GLY A 63 2.75 -0.95 5.15
C GLY A 63 2.85 0.13 6.22
N LEU A 64 3.06 -0.25 7.48
CA LEU A 64 3.27 0.71 8.56
C LEU A 64 4.52 1.57 8.31
N ALA A 65 5.65 0.96 7.94
CA ALA A 65 6.87 1.68 7.62
C ALA A 65 6.64 2.74 6.52
N ILE A 66 5.96 2.35 5.44
CA ILE A 66 5.63 3.25 4.33
C ILE A 66 4.78 4.43 4.81
N VAL A 67 3.70 4.20 5.56
CA VAL A 67 2.84 5.31 6.00
C VAL A 67 3.57 6.24 6.96
N LEU A 68 4.39 5.70 7.87
CA LEU A 68 5.13 6.51 8.83
C LEU A 68 6.08 7.49 8.14
N THR A 69 6.65 7.15 6.98
CA THR A 69 7.44 8.13 6.22
C THR A 69 6.64 9.35 5.78
N GLY A 70 5.32 9.24 5.62
CA GLY A 70 4.44 10.38 5.35
C GLY A 70 4.13 11.20 6.60
N VAL A 71 4.06 10.55 7.77
CA VAL A 71 3.89 11.22 9.07
C VAL A 71 5.14 12.03 9.42
N THR A 72 6.32 11.46 9.22
CA THR A 72 7.62 12.09 9.54
C THR A 72 8.13 13.05 8.45
N SER A 73 7.32 13.35 7.42
CA SER A 73 7.72 14.30 6.37
C SER A 73 7.39 15.75 6.71
N GLY A 74 6.66 16.00 7.80
CA GLY A 74 6.33 17.35 8.27
C GLY A 74 7.44 17.97 9.11
N ASP A 75 7.29 19.28 9.36
CA ASP A 75 8.15 19.98 10.31
C ASP A 75 7.88 19.48 11.73
N PHE A 76 8.93 19.49 12.58
CA PHE A 76 8.76 19.20 14.00
C PHE A 76 7.81 20.21 14.66
N ALA A 77 6.99 19.74 15.59
CA ALA A 77 6.11 20.56 16.41
C ALA A 77 6.90 21.54 17.30
N ASP A 78 6.20 22.48 17.95
CA ASP A 78 6.86 23.47 18.82
C ASP A 78 7.26 22.91 20.20
N SER A 79 6.76 21.72 20.56
CA SER A 79 7.03 21.07 21.84
C SER A 79 7.09 19.55 21.76
N LEU A 80 7.90 18.91 22.63
CA LEU A 80 8.09 17.44 22.58
C LEU A 80 6.80 16.68 22.86
N PHE A 81 5.91 17.27 23.66
CA PHE A 81 4.60 16.69 23.95
C PHE A 81 3.69 16.71 22.72
N GLU A 82 3.68 17.81 21.97
CA GLU A 82 2.93 17.92 20.72
C GLU A 82 3.50 17.00 19.65
N GLU A 83 4.83 16.96 19.49
CA GLU A 83 5.51 16.03 18.58
C GLU A 83 5.09 14.58 18.87
N ALA A 84 5.20 14.16 20.13
CA ALA A 84 4.82 12.83 20.56
C ALA A 84 3.34 12.52 20.28
N THR A 85 2.47 13.50 20.52
CA THR A 85 1.03 13.35 20.34
C THR A 85 0.66 13.27 18.85
N GLN A 86 1.29 14.08 18.01
CA GLN A 86 1.11 14.05 16.56
C GLN A 86 1.63 12.73 15.99
N MET A 87 2.88 12.37 16.26
CA MET A 87 3.49 11.14 15.77
C MET A 87 2.69 9.89 16.19
N ALA A 88 2.25 9.82 17.45
CA ALA A 88 1.41 8.72 17.94
C ALA A 88 0.00 8.75 17.31
N GLY A 89 -0.64 9.92 17.22
CA GLY A 89 -1.99 10.07 16.69
C GLY A 89 -2.09 9.70 15.20
N TYR A 90 -1.20 10.26 14.38
CA TYR A 90 -1.10 9.92 12.96
C TYR A 90 -0.69 8.46 12.74
N GLY A 91 0.26 7.95 13.53
CA GLY A 91 0.66 6.54 13.47
C GLY A 91 -0.48 5.57 13.79
N LEU A 92 -1.29 5.86 14.81
CA LEU A 92 -2.46 5.05 15.15
C LEU A 92 -3.57 5.15 14.09
N LEU A 93 -3.81 6.36 13.56
CA LEU A 93 -4.75 6.55 12.45
C LEU A 93 -4.30 5.77 11.21
N ALA A 94 -3.01 5.83 10.86
CA ALA A 94 -2.44 5.07 9.77
C ALA A 94 -2.71 3.56 9.90
N ILE A 95 -2.47 2.99 11.09
CA ILE A 95 -2.77 1.58 11.36
C ILE A 95 -4.27 1.29 11.14
N ALA A 96 -5.15 2.16 11.63
CA ALA A 96 -6.59 2.02 11.46
C ALA A 96 -7.01 2.06 9.98
N LEU A 97 -6.47 3.00 9.20
CA LEU A 97 -6.74 3.15 7.77
C LEU A 97 -6.21 1.96 6.96
N ILE A 98 -4.99 1.48 7.24
CA ILE A 98 -4.45 0.26 6.61
C ILE A 98 -5.39 -0.93 6.85
N LYS A 99 -5.82 -1.13 8.10
CA LYS A 99 -6.73 -2.23 8.46
C LYS A 99 -8.09 -2.10 7.76
N ALA A 100 -8.65 -0.90 7.71
CA ALA A 100 -9.93 -0.63 7.06
C ALA A 100 -9.86 -0.82 5.53
N GLY A 101 -8.81 -0.30 4.89
CA GLY A 101 -8.61 -0.42 3.45
C GLY A 101 -8.35 -1.87 3.03
N HIS A 102 -7.55 -2.58 3.81
CA HIS A 102 -7.35 -4.02 3.63
C HIS A 102 -8.68 -4.79 3.69
N PHE A 103 -9.47 -4.58 4.73
CA PHE A 103 -10.79 -5.24 4.88
C PHE A 103 -11.71 -4.94 3.69
N PHE A 104 -11.73 -3.70 3.21
CA PHE A 104 -12.54 -3.32 2.06
C PHE A 104 -12.08 -4.02 0.77
N GLN A 105 -10.78 -4.06 0.50
CA GLN A 105 -10.26 -4.71 -0.70
C GLN A 105 -10.46 -6.23 -0.69
N ASP A 106 -10.20 -6.89 0.44
CA ASP A 106 -10.43 -8.34 0.59
C ASP A 106 -11.91 -8.68 0.34
N LYS A 107 -12.82 -8.07 1.10
CA LYS A 107 -14.24 -8.47 1.09
C LYS A 107 -15.02 -8.00 -0.14
N VAL A 108 -14.69 -6.83 -0.70
CA VAL A 108 -15.47 -6.21 -1.78
C VAL A 108 -14.88 -6.50 -3.16
N ALA A 109 -13.54 -6.59 -3.27
CA ALA A 109 -12.91 -6.89 -4.57
C ALA A 109 -12.88 -8.40 -4.85
N LEU A 110 -12.67 -9.23 -3.82
CA LEU A 110 -12.49 -10.68 -3.95
C LEU A 110 -13.67 -11.48 -3.35
N GLN A 111 -14.85 -11.36 -3.96
CA GLN A 111 -16.10 -11.90 -3.37
C GLN A 111 -16.20 -13.44 -3.21
N LYS A 112 -15.34 -14.23 -3.86
CA LYS A 112 -15.36 -15.71 -3.82
C LYS A 112 -14.18 -16.32 -3.04
N VAL A 113 -13.22 -15.52 -2.58
CA VAL A 113 -12.07 -16.00 -1.82
C VAL A 113 -11.86 -15.11 -0.59
N SER A 114 -11.71 -15.74 0.57
CA SER A 114 -11.32 -15.06 1.80
C SER A 114 -9.81 -15.17 1.91
N LEU A 115 -9.08 -14.05 1.73
CA LEU A 115 -7.62 -14.09 1.84
C LEU A 115 -7.18 -14.53 3.24
N HIS A 116 -7.91 -14.11 4.27
CA HIS A 116 -7.63 -14.50 5.64
C HIS A 116 -7.68 -16.02 5.83
N ASP A 117 -8.77 -16.67 5.40
CA ASP A 117 -8.94 -18.11 5.59
C ASP A 117 -7.89 -18.91 4.80
N GLU A 118 -7.52 -18.43 3.61
CA GLU A 118 -6.48 -19.04 2.78
C GLU A 118 -5.09 -18.88 3.41
N ILE A 119 -4.78 -17.73 4.00
CA ILE A 119 -3.51 -17.51 4.72
C ILE A 119 -3.41 -18.41 5.96
N VAL A 120 -4.52 -18.61 6.69
CA VAL A 120 -4.58 -19.56 7.82
C VAL A 120 -4.31 -21.00 7.34
N LYS A 121 -4.71 -21.36 6.12
CA LYS A 121 -4.40 -22.66 5.50
C LYS A 121 -2.97 -22.76 4.92
N GLY A 122 -2.19 -21.69 4.95
CA GLY A 122 -0.83 -21.67 4.41
C GLY A 122 -0.72 -21.31 2.92
N ASN A 123 -1.78 -20.77 2.30
CA ASN A 123 -1.80 -20.37 0.90
C ASN A 123 -0.90 -19.14 0.68
N VAL A 124 0.26 -19.35 0.06
CA VAL A 124 1.27 -18.31 -0.14
C VAL A 124 0.79 -17.29 -1.17
N THR A 125 0.02 -17.71 -2.17
CA THR A 125 -0.57 -16.83 -3.18
C THR A 125 -1.50 -15.80 -2.56
N ALA A 126 -2.38 -16.22 -1.66
CA ALA A 126 -3.26 -15.33 -0.90
C ALA A 126 -2.46 -14.32 -0.07
N ALA A 127 -1.36 -14.75 0.57
CA ALA A 127 -0.49 -13.85 1.31
C ALA A 127 0.20 -12.79 0.43
N PHE A 128 0.63 -13.12 -0.79
CA PHE A 128 1.16 -12.13 -1.73
C PHE A 128 0.10 -11.15 -2.22
N VAL A 129 -1.12 -11.62 -2.46
CA VAL A 129 -2.25 -10.75 -2.82
C VAL A 129 -2.54 -9.77 -1.67
N GLU A 130 -2.63 -10.27 -0.44
CA GLU A 130 -2.78 -9.44 0.76
C GLU A 130 -1.63 -8.44 0.91
N PHE A 131 -0.39 -8.87 0.66
CA PHE A 131 0.79 -8.00 0.67
C PHE A 131 0.61 -6.82 -0.30
N GLY A 132 0.17 -7.10 -1.52
CA GLY A 132 -0.16 -6.08 -2.52
C GLY A 132 -1.23 -5.09 -2.04
N HIS A 133 -2.32 -5.57 -1.45
CA HIS A 133 -3.39 -4.72 -0.91
C HIS A 133 -2.88 -3.81 0.20
N ILE A 134 -2.20 -4.36 1.21
CA ILE A 134 -1.71 -3.61 2.38
C ILE A 134 -0.71 -2.54 1.95
N VAL A 135 0.29 -2.90 1.13
CA VAL A 135 1.31 -1.96 0.65
C VAL A 135 0.69 -0.85 -0.20
N THR A 136 -0.29 -1.18 -1.04
CA THR A 136 -0.97 -0.18 -1.86
C THR A 136 -1.76 0.82 -1.02
N VAL A 137 -2.52 0.33 -0.03
CA VAL A 137 -3.24 1.21 0.90
C VAL A 137 -2.26 2.10 1.65
N ALA A 138 -1.14 1.55 2.11
CA ALA A 138 -0.10 2.32 2.79
C ALA A 138 0.50 3.43 1.91
N ILE A 139 0.80 3.14 0.64
CA ILE A 139 1.32 4.13 -0.32
C ILE A 139 0.32 5.28 -0.50
N VAL A 140 -0.96 4.97 -0.65
CA VAL A 140 -2.02 5.96 -0.83
C VAL A 140 -2.18 6.83 0.42
N VAL A 141 -2.22 6.23 1.62
CA VAL A 141 -2.34 6.99 2.88
C VAL A 141 -1.12 7.88 3.08
N ARG A 142 0.09 7.36 2.83
CA ARG A 142 1.34 8.14 2.85
C ARG A 142 1.24 9.36 1.94
N SER A 143 0.81 9.14 0.69
CA SER A 143 0.66 10.21 -0.31
C SER A 143 -0.36 11.27 0.14
N ALA A 144 -1.50 10.85 0.70
CA ALA A 144 -2.51 11.78 1.20
C ALA A 144 -2.02 12.59 2.41
N LEU A 145 -1.25 11.98 3.33
CA LEU A 145 -0.63 12.70 4.44
C LEU A 145 0.34 13.77 3.94
N ILE A 146 1.20 13.42 2.98
CA ILE A 146 2.15 14.37 2.37
C ILE A 146 1.41 15.52 1.68
N TRP A 147 0.30 15.23 1.00
CA TRP A 147 -0.46 16.23 0.26
C TRP A 147 -1.06 17.33 1.14
N VAL A 148 -1.35 17.04 2.41
CA VAL A 148 -1.98 17.99 3.36
C VAL A 148 -1.08 18.34 4.56
N LEU A 149 0.23 18.16 4.44
CA LEU A 149 1.23 18.32 5.52
C LEU A 149 1.06 19.60 6.35
N THR A 150 0.67 20.71 5.72
CA THR A 150 0.60 22.04 6.35
C THR A 150 -0.61 22.25 7.24
N GLU A 151 -1.59 21.34 7.24
CA GLU A 151 -2.87 21.55 7.94
C GLU A 151 -2.89 21.02 9.39
N GLY A 152 -1.83 20.33 9.82
CA GLY A 152 -1.81 19.63 11.10
C GLY A 152 -3.08 18.80 11.29
N TRP A 153 -3.68 18.83 12.49
CA TRP A 153 -4.90 18.07 12.81
C TRP A 153 -6.10 18.37 11.89
N HIS A 154 -6.15 19.54 11.26
CA HIS A 154 -7.23 19.91 10.32
C HIS A 154 -7.14 19.18 8.99
N GLY A 155 -5.98 18.62 8.64
CA GLY A 155 -5.79 17.80 7.43
C GLY A 155 -6.42 16.41 7.53
N LEU A 156 -6.71 15.91 8.74
CA LEU A 156 -7.19 14.54 8.96
C LEU A 156 -8.46 14.17 8.18
N PRO A 157 -9.53 14.99 8.18
CA PRO A 157 -10.72 14.69 7.38
C PRO A 157 -10.41 14.59 5.88
N VAL A 158 -9.45 15.39 5.38
CA VAL A 158 -9.03 15.37 3.98
C VAL A 158 -8.26 14.09 3.66
N VAL A 159 -7.35 13.65 4.54
CA VAL A 159 -6.66 12.35 4.42
C VAL A 159 -7.66 11.21 4.35
N ILE A 160 -8.68 11.22 5.22
CA ILE A 160 -9.75 10.20 5.22
C ILE A 160 -10.55 10.25 3.92
N ALA A 161 -10.92 11.43 3.44
CA ALA A 161 -11.64 11.59 2.17
C ALA A 161 -10.82 11.08 0.98
N ALA A 162 -9.55 11.47 0.87
CA ALA A 162 -8.63 11.01 -0.16
C ALA A 162 -8.43 9.48 -0.09
N PHE A 163 -8.30 8.93 1.11
CA PHE A 163 -8.24 7.49 1.34
C PHE A 163 -9.49 6.77 0.82
N VAL A 164 -10.70 7.26 1.12
CA VAL A 164 -11.95 6.66 0.64
C VAL A 164 -12.01 6.67 -0.88
N VAL A 165 -11.72 7.81 -1.51
CA VAL A 165 -11.70 7.95 -2.97
C VAL A 165 -10.69 7.01 -3.61
N ALA A 166 -9.46 6.96 -3.11
CA ALA A 166 -8.44 6.07 -3.64
C ALA A 166 -8.79 4.59 -3.45
N ASN A 167 -9.42 4.19 -2.34
CA ASN A 167 -9.90 2.81 -2.17
C ASN A 167 -11.00 2.45 -3.18
N ILE A 168 -11.87 3.40 -3.55
CA ILE A 168 -12.85 3.20 -4.62
C ILE A 168 -12.13 3.01 -5.96
N ILE A 169 -11.13 3.84 -6.28
CA ILE A 169 -10.33 3.70 -7.50
C ILE A 169 -9.63 2.33 -7.51
N MET A 170 -8.99 1.93 -6.41
CA MET A 170 -8.32 0.63 -6.28
C MET A 170 -9.28 -0.55 -6.39
N LEU A 171 -10.52 -0.41 -5.92
CA LEU A 171 -11.56 -1.39 -6.14
C LEU A 171 -11.89 -1.54 -7.62
N LEU A 172 -11.98 -0.43 -8.38
CA LEU A 172 -12.20 -0.46 -9.83
C LEU A 172 -11.03 -1.14 -10.55
N VAL A 173 -9.78 -0.83 -10.15
CA VAL A 173 -8.56 -1.49 -10.67
C VAL A 173 -8.63 -3.00 -10.43
N SER A 174 -8.99 -3.41 -9.22
CA SER A 174 -9.12 -4.83 -8.84
C SER A 174 -10.21 -5.54 -9.63
N LYS A 175 -11.40 -4.92 -9.78
CA LYS A 175 -12.52 -5.46 -10.58
C LYS A 175 -12.17 -5.55 -12.06
N TYR A 176 -11.47 -4.57 -12.61
CA TYR A 176 -10.96 -4.61 -13.99
C TYR A 176 -10.04 -5.82 -14.19
N ARG A 177 -9.11 -6.05 -13.26
CA ARG A 177 -8.22 -7.22 -13.31
C ARG A 177 -9.00 -8.53 -13.23
N VAL A 178 -9.93 -8.67 -12.29
CA VAL A 178 -10.80 -9.87 -12.20
C VAL A 178 -11.55 -10.10 -13.52
N HIS A 179 -12.07 -9.05 -14.17
CA HIS A 179 -12.75 -9.17 -15.46
C HIS A 179 -11.81 -9.60 -16.59
N LEU A 180 -10.58 -9.09 -16.62
CA LEU A 180 -9.60 -9.45 -17.64
C LEU A 180 -9.24 -10.94 -17.60
N PHE A 181 -9.06 -11.52 -16.41
CA PHE A 181 -8.83 -12.97 -16.26
C PHE A 181 -10.01 -13.80 -16.76
N LYS A 182 -11.26 -13.36 -16.53
CA LYS A 182 -12.43 -14.08 -17.07
C LYS A 182 -12.41 -14.18 -18.60
N ARG A 183 -11.82 -13.20 -19.30
CA ARG A 183 -11.69 -13.24 -20.76
C ARG A 183 -10.67 -14.26 -21.26
N THR A 184 -9.71 -14.67 -20.43
CA THR A 184 -8.76 -15.75 -20.78
C THR A 184 -9.35 -17.14 -20.52
N GLY A 185 -10.56 -17.22 -19.96
CA GLY A 185 -11.22 -18.47 -19.56
C GLY A 185 -11.00 -18.83 -18.08
N ASP A 186 -10.19 -18.05 -17.36
CA ASP A 186 -9.79 -18.35 -15.99
C ASP A 186 -10.43 -17.40 -14.97
N CYS A 187 -10.53 -17.85 -13.72
CA CYS A 187 -10.99 -17.00 -12.64
C CYS A 187 -9.81 -16.65 -11.74
N LEU A 188 -9.45 -15.36 -11.64
CA LEU A 188 -8.39 -14.89 -10.74
C LEU A 188 -8.52 -15.47 -9.33
N GLN A 189 -9.74 -15.49 -8.79
CA GLN A 189 -10.01 -15.98 -7.45
C GLN A 189 -9.87 -17.50 -7.34
N GLN A 190 -10.12 -18.27 -8.42
CA GLN A 190 -9.81 -19.69 -8.46
C GLN A 190 -8.31 -19.93 -8.49
N LEU A 191 -7.55 -19.15 -9.25
CA LEU A 191 -6.08 -19.24 -9.30
C LEU A 191 -5.43 -18.93 -7.95
N ILE A 192 -6.06 -18.06 -7.14
CA ILE A 192 -5.64 -17.83 -5.75
C ILE A 192 -5.92 -19.08 -4.90
N LEU A 193 -7.11 -19.68 -5.01
CA LEU A 193 -7.44 -20.93 -4.29
C LEU A 193 -6.54 -22.11 -4.71
N ASP A 194 -6.10 -22.16 -5.97
CA ASP A 194 -5.20 -23.18 -6.51
C ASP A 194 -3.70 -22.91 -6.19
N ASP A 195 -3.44 -21.95 -5.30
CA ASP A 195 -2.13 -21.48 -4.85
C ASP A 195 -1.15 -21.24 -6.02
N ASN A 196 -1.61 -20.55 -7.07
CA ASN A 196 -0.74 -20.13 -8.16
C ASN A 196 0.04 -18.86 -7.77
N LEU A 197 1.23 -19.06 -7.19
CA LEU A 197 2.09 -17.99 -6.70
C LEU A 197 2.43 -16.94 -7.76
N ALA A 198 2.64 -17.35 -9.01
CA ALA A 198 2.95 -16.43 -10.11
C ALA A 198 1.81 -15.40 -10.33
N VAL A 199 0.56 -15.84 -10.19
CA VAL A 199 -0.61 -14.94 -10.29
C VAL A 199 -0.64 -13.96 -9.11
N GLY A 200 -0.36 -14.43 -7.89
CA GLY A 200 -0.29 -13.59 -6.69
C GLY A 200 0.76 -12.48 -6.81
N ILE A 201 1.99 -12.83 -7.19
CA ILE A 201 3.10 -11.86 -7.38
C ILE A 201 2.75 -10.82 -8.44
N ARG A 202 2.26 -11.26 -9.61
CA ARG A 202 1.91 -10.36 -10.71
C ARG A 202 0.76 -9.43 -10.32
N TYR A 203 -0.23 -9.93 -9.60
CA TYR A 203 -1.36 -9.12 -9.13
C TYR A 203 -0.90 -8.09 -8.09
N ALA A 204 -0.11 -8.51 -7.11
CA ALA A 204 0.44 -7.63 -6.08
C ALA A 204 1.26 -6.48 -6.68
N GLY A 205 2.19 -6.78 -7.60
CA GLY A 205 3.00 -5.76 -8.25
C GLY A 205 2.18 -4.76 -9.07
N PHE A 206 1.10 -5.20 -9.72
CA PHE A 206 0.21 -4.31 -10.46
C PHE A 206 -0.56 -3.35 -9.53
N LEU A 207 -1.03 -3.84 -8.37
CA LEU A 207 -1.68 -3.00 -7.37
C LEU A 207 -0.72 -1.96 -6.78
N ILE A 208 0.49 -2.39 -6.39
CA ILE A 208 1.51 -1.50 -5.85
C ILE A 208 1.85 -0.41 -6.86
N GLY A 209 2.06 -0.79 -8.14
CA GLY A 209 2.29 0.17 -9.23
C GLY A 209 1.12 1.15 -9.42
N SER A 210 -0.12 0.68 -9.31
CA SER A 210 -1.32 1.53 -9.38
C SER A 210 -1.41 2.50 -8.20
N GLY A 211 -1.06 2.06 -6.98
CA GLY A 211 -0.98 2.91 -5.80
C GLY A 211 0.05 4.02 -5.96
N LEU A 212 1.24 3.70 -6.48
CA LEU A 212 2.26 4.69 -6.80
C LEU A 212 1.80 5.66 -7.90
N ALA A 213 1.07 5.16 -8.90
CA ALA A 213 0.47 6.05 -9.91
C ALA A 213 -0.58 6.99 -9.32
N ILE A 214 -1.35 6.58 -8.30
CA ILE A 214 -2.25 7.49 -7.57
C ILE A 214 -1.44 8.60 -6.89
N THR A 215 -0.25 8.30 -6.34
CA THR A 215 0.65 9.32 -5.75
C THR A 215 0.98 10.44 -6.73
N ALA A 216 1.12 10.15 -8.03
CA ALA A 216 1.35 11.18 -9.05
C ALA A 216 0.25 12.27 -9.08
N ALA A 217 -0.96 11.97 -8.60
CA ALA A 217 -2.04 12.95 -8.57
C ALA A 217 -1.79 14.12 -7.61
N THR A 218 -0.97 13.96 -6.57
CA THR A 218 -0.71 15.03 -5.59
C THR A 218 0.10 16.17 -6.18
N GLY A 219 1.02 15.91 -7.11
CA GLY A 219 1.75 16.97 -7.82
C GLY A 219 0.96 17.55 -8.99
N LEU A 220 0.08 16.77 -9.63
CA LEU A 220 -0.81 17.25 -10.70
C LEU A 220 -1.97 18.12 -10.19
N ALA A 221 -2.39 17.91 -8.94
CA ALA A 221 -3.44 18.67 -8.28
C ALA A 221 -2.95 19.16 -6.91
N PRO A 222 -2.21 20.29 -6.87
CA PRO A 222 -1.74 20.88 -5.62
C PRO A 222 -2.89 21.15 -4.65
N TYR A 223 -2.64 20.93 -3.36
CA TYR A 223 -3.64 21.14 -2.31
C TYR A 223 -3.85 22.64 -2.06
N ALA A 224 -5.12 23.06 -2.06
CA ALA A 224 -5.54 24.40 -1.66
C ALA A 224 -6.52 24.30 -0.48
N ALA A 225 -6.10 24.81 0.67
CA ALA A 225 -6.82 24.71 1.95
C ALA A 225 -8.09 25.57 2.00
N ASP A 226 -8.10 26.67 1.25
CA ASP A 226 -9.24 27.58 1.10
C ASP A 226 -10.40 26.97 0.31
N ASN A 227 -10.15 25.94 -0.50
CA ASN A 227 -11.18 25.25 -1.27
C ASN A 227 -10.98 23.72 -1.32
N ILE A 228 -11.16 23.08 -0.18
CA ILE A 228 -11.00 21.63 0.01
C ILE A 228 -11.83 20.80 -1.00
N THR A 229 -13.08 21.20 -1.27
CA THR A 229 -13.96 20.47 -2.20
C THR A 229 -13.41 20.47 -3.62
N GLN A 230 -12.92 21.62 -4.09
CA GLN A 230 -12.32 21.72 -5.41
C GLN A 230 -10.98 20.97 -5.46
N SER A 231 -10.14 21.10 -4.43
CA SER A 231 -8.87 20.35 -4.29
C SER A 231 -9.09 18.84 -4.38
N LEU A 232 -10.02 18.29 -3.60
CA LEU A 232 -10.36 16.86 -3.62
C LEU A 232 -10.91 16.42 -4.97
N THR A 233 -11.73 17.25 -5.63
CA THR A 233 -12.32 16.91 -6.93
C THR A 233 -11.26 16.83 -8.02
N TYR A 234 -10.35 17.82 -8.09
CA TYR A 234 -9.24 17.78 -9.04
C TYR A 234 -8.28 16.65 -8.76
N TRP A 235 -7.94 16.42 -7.49
CA TRP A 235 -7.08 15.31 -7.11
C TRP A 235 -7.69 13.96 -7.50
N ALA A 236 -8.98 13.75 -7.25
CA ALA A 236 -9.68 12.51 -7.61
C ALA A 236 -9.65 12.28 -9.14
N PHE A 237 -9.88 13.33 -9.93
CA PHE A 237 -9.81 13.26 -11.39
C PHE A 237 -8.39 12.96 -11.88
N SER A 238 -7.38 13.64 -11.33
CA SER A 238 -5.97 13.39 -11.61
C SER A 238 -5.56 11.97 -11.24
N ALA A 239 -6.04 11.42 -10.12
CA ALA A 239 -5.77 10.04 -9.70
C ALA A 239 -6.32 9.01 -10.69
N ILE A 240 -7.54 9.22 -11.20
CA ILE A 240 -8.14 8.35 -12.23
C ILE A 240 -7.32 8.39 -13.52
N ILE A 241 -6.93 9.59 -13.97
CA ILE A 241 -6.10 9.78 -15.16
C ILE A 241 -4.74 9.11 -14.98
N SER A 242 -4.08 9.31 -13.83
CA SER A 242 -2.77 8.70 -13.55
C SER A 242 -2.83 7.18 -13.56
N VAL A 243 -3.87 6.57 -13.00
CA VAL A 243 -4.06 5.10 -13.06
C VAL A 243 -4.30 4.63 -14.50
N ALA A 244 -5.05 5.40 -15.31
CA ALA A 244 -5.27 5.07 -16.72
C ALA A 244 -3.97 5.14 -17.53
N ILE A 245 -3.18 6.21 -17.35
CA ILE A 245 -1.86 6.37 -17.97
C ILE A 245 -0.93 5.25 -17.52
N PHE A 246 -0.89 4.94 -16.22
CA PHE A 246 -0.14 3.83 -15.67
C PHE A 246 -0.49 2.51 -16.36
N ALA A 247 -1.77 2.19 -16.50
CA ALA A 247 -2.20 0.96 -17.17
C ALA A 247 -1.71 0.89 -18.62
N VAL A 248 -1.77 2.00 -19.37
CA VAL A 248 -1.27 2.07 -20.75
C VAL A 248 0.25 1.89 -20.81
N LEU A 249 1.00 2.63 -19.99
CA LEU A 249 2.47 2.54 -19.95
C LEU A 249 2.93 1.15 -19.52
N GLN A 250 2.26 0.56 -18.52
CA GLN A 250 2.53 -0.79 -18.04
C GLN A 250 2.31 -1.82 -19.15
N LEU A 251 1.21 -1.71 -19.90
CA LEU A 251 0.91 -2.60 -21.03
C LEU A 251 1.93 -2.48 -22.17
N ILE A 252 2.38 -1.27 -22.49
CA ILE A 252 3.38 -1.05 -23.53
C ILE A 252 4.73 -1.63 -23.08
N THR A 253 5.21 -1.23 -21.91
CA THR A 253 6.53 -1.62 -21.41
C THR A 253 6.66 -3.12 -21.20
N ILE A 254 5.64 -3.77 -20.64
CA ILE A 254 5.71 -5.22 -20.44
C ILE A 254 5.74 -6.00 -21.76
N LYS A 255 5.02 -5.53 -22.79
CA LYS A 255 5.06 -6.14 -24.13
C LYS A 255 6.42 -6.00 -24.80
N VAL A 256 7.13 -4.90 -24.54
CA VAL A 256 8.48 -4.70 -25.06
C VAL A 256 9.49 -5.58 -24.33
N ILE A 257 9.45 -5.59 -22.99
CA ILE A 257 10.42 -6.34 -22.17
C ILE A 257 10.26 -7.86 -22.33
N LEU A 258 9.01 -8.35 -22.36
CA LEU A 258 8.70 -9.77 -22.55
C LEU A 258 8.20 -10.03 -23.97
N SER A 259 8.87 -9.43 -24.96
CA SER A 259 8.54 -9.61 -26.37
C SER A 259 8.63 -11.09 -26.76
N GLY A 260 7.58 -11.59 -27.43
CA GLY A 260 7.49 -12.99 -27.86
C GLY A 260 7.05 -13.98 -26.78
N VAL A 261 6.81 -13.53 -25.54
CA VAL A 261 6.34 -14.38 -24.43
C VAL A 261 4.83 -14.23 -24.25
N ASP A 262 4.10 -15.35 -24.22
CA ASP A 262 2.70 -15.35 -23.79
C ASP A 262 2.63 -15.27 -22.26
N ILE A 263 2.60 -14.05 -21.74
CA ILE A 263 2.56 -13.78 -20.30
C ILE A 263 1.36 -14.45 -19.62
N ALA A 264 0.22 -14.58 -20.32
CA ALA A 264 -0.96 -15.19 -19.72
C ALA A 264 -0.76 -16.70 -19.56
N ASP A 265 -0.31 -17.39 -20.61
CA ASP A 265 -0.03 -18.83 -20.55
C ASP A 265 1.07 -19.16 -19.53
N GLU A 266 2.17 -18.42 -19.55
CA GLU A 266 3.31 -18.58 -18.63
C GLU A 266 2.88 -18.45 -17.16
N VAL A 267 2.10 -17.40 -16.83
CA VAL A 267 1.71 -17.14 -15.43
C VAL A 267 0.57 -18.05 -14.99
N ILE A 268 -0.43 -18.28 -15.85
CA ILE A 268 -1.64 -19.01 -15.47
C ILE A 268 -1.43 -20.52 -15.52
N ARG A 269 -0.90 -21.04 -16.64
CA ARG A 269 -0.79 -22.49 -16.86
C ARG A 269 0.55 -23.04 -16.39
N GLN A 270 1.64 -22.36 -16.72
CA GLN A 270 2.99 -22.83 -16.39
C GLN A 270 3.43 -22.40 -14.97
N LYS A 271 2.65 -21.55 -14.30
CA LYS A 271 2.94 -21.00 -12.97
C LYS A 271 4.34 -20.35 -12.89
N ASN A 272 4.79 -19.72 -13.98
CA ASN A 272 6.12 -19.18 -14.11
C ASN A 272 6.34 -17.94 -13.23
N ILE A 273 7.02 -18.14 -12.11
CA ILE A 273 7.33 -17.09 -11.13
C ILE A 273 8.28 -16.03 -11.72
N GLY A 274 9.20 -16.41 -12.62
CA GLY A 274 10.13 -15.47 -13.24
C GLY A 274 9.41 -14.40 -14.08
N VAL A 275 8.47 -14.83 -14.93
CA VAL A 275 7.62 -13.93 -15.72
C VAL A 275 6.75 -13.05 -14.82
N ALA A 276 6.23 -13.60 -13.72
CA ALA A 276 5.44 -12.85 -12.75
C ALA A 276 6.24 -11.77 -12.03
N VAL A 277 7.46 -12.08 -11.57
CA VAL A 277 8.36 -11.14 -10.89
C VAL A 277 8.77 -10.02 -11.85
N ILE A 278 9.11 -10.32 -13.10
CA ILE A 278 9.39 -9.29 -14.11
C ILE A 278 8.17 -8.39 -14.33
N SER A 279 6.97 -8.99 -14.43
CA SER A 279 5.71 -8.22 -14.57
C SER A 279 5.45 -7.31 -13.38
N ALA A 280 5.72 -7.79 -12.16
CA ALA A 280 5.58 -7.01 -10.94
C ALA A 280 6.60 -5.87 -10.87
N ALA A 281 7.87 -6.15 -11.20
CA ALA A 281 8.94 -5.15 -11.24
C ALA A 281 8.63 -4.04 -12.26
N VAL A 282 8.18 -4.38 -13.46
CA VAL A 282 7.77 -3.39 -14.48
C VAL A 282 6.63 -2.51 -13.97
N SER A 283 5.63 -3.11 -13.32
CA SER A 283 4.52 -2.36 -12.74
C SER A 283 5.00 -1.42 -11.64
N PHE A 284 5.86 -1.90 -10.74
CA PHE A 284 6.48 -1.08 -9.71
C PHE A 284 7.29 0.08 -10.30
N SER A 285 8.18 -0.19 -11.26
CA SER A 285 9.06 0.81 -11.87
C SER A 285 8.29 1.93 -12.57
N ILE A 286 7.20 1.61 -13.26
CA ILE A 286 6.38 2.62 -13.95
C ILE A 286 5.61 3.45 -12.93
N GLY A 287 4.95 2.80 -11.97
CA GLY A 287 4.25 3.49 -10.90
C GLY A 287 5.18 4.43 -10.13
N LEU A 288 6.37 3.95 -9.75
CA LEU A 288 7.38 4.74 -9.05
C LEU A 288 7.89 5.90 -9.91
N THR A 289 8.21 5.66 -11.18
CA THR A 289 8.62 6.72 -12.11
C THR A 289 7.54 7.81 -12.22
N MET A 290 6.27 7.43 -12.31
CA MET A 290 5.17 8.40 -12.31
C MET A 290 5.07 9.16 -10.99
N ALA A 291 5.16 8.46 -9.85
CA ALA A 291 5.14 9.09 -8.53
C ALA A 291 6.26 10.12 -8.38
N THR A 292 7.46 9.82 -8.86
CA THR A 292 8.62 10.71 -8.75
C THR A 292 8.61 11.86 -9.77
N LEU A 293 8.15 11.62 -11.00
CA LEU A 293 8.15 12.65 -12.06
C LEU A 293 6.98 13.63 -11.97
N LEU A 294 5.85 13.17 -11.45
CA LEU A 294 4.58 13.91 -11.47
C LEU A 294 4.02 14.15 -10.07
N GLY A 295 4.43 13.38 -9.07
CA GLY A 295 4.02 13.55 -7.68
C GLY A 295 4.77 14.71 -7.01
N SER A 296 4.18 15.16 -5.91
CA SER A 296 4.73 16.15 -4.98
C SER A 296 5.47 15.47 -3.83
#